data_AF-A0A8J3TRS5-F1
#
_entry.id   AF-A0A8J3TRS5-F1
#
_cell.length_a   1.000
_cell.length_b   1.000
_cell.length_c   1.000
_cell.angle_alpha   90.00
_cell.angle_beta   90.00
_cell.angle_gamma   90.00
#
_symmetry.space_group_name_H-M   'P 1'
#
loop_
_entity.id
_entity.type
_entity.pdbx_description
1 polymer ?
#
loop_
_entity_poly.entity_id
_entity_poly.type
_entity_poly.pdbx_seq_one_letter_code
_entity_poly.pdbx_strand_id
1 'polypeptide(L)'
;MDVSAYGSRGPWGSRRGFDSLVQMVSGIAHENGDGSRPVPLPAQALDHATGFLAAFGAIAGLLRRTDEGGSWHVEVALARTAAWLDGLGRAAGDAPEPRVDDLLATMGSAFGTLTYVRPPGLIEGAEPYWASAPPPQGGHPAGWATATGRG
;
A
#
# COMPACT_ATOMS: atom_id res chain seq x y z
N MET A 1 -14.02 8.38 -0.40
CA MET A 1 -12.87 7.57 0.03
C MET A 1 -11.84 8.54 0.55
N ASP A 2 -11.47 8.41 1.82
CA ASP A 2 -10.48 9.27 2.47
C ASP A 2 -9.34 8.41 3.03
N VAL A 3 -8.10 8.79 2.71
CA VAL A 3 -6.88 8.18 3.22
C VAL A 3 -6.02 9.28 3.81
N SER A 4 -5.67 9.16 5.08
CA SER A 4 -4.89 10.16 5.80
C SER A 4 -3.80 9.54 6.68
N ALA A 5 -2.89 10.36 7.19
CA ALA A 5 -1.86 9.89 8.12
C ALA A 5 -2.45 9.58 9.50
N TYR A 6 -3.29 10.47 10.03
CA TYR A 6 -3.71 10.45 11.44
C TYR A 6 -5.24 10.40 11.65
N GLY A 7 -6.04 10.31 10.58
CA GLY A 7 -7.50 10.38 10.62
C GLY A 7 -8.02 11.81 10.49
N SER A 8 -9.33 11.97 10.27
CA SER A 8 -9.95 13.30 10.13
C SER A 8 -10.26 13.99 11.48
N ARG A 9 -10.08 13.27 12.60
CA ARG A 9 -10.51 13.69 13.94
C ARG A 9 -9.36 13.65 14.94
N GLY A 10 -9.52 14.40 16.03
CA GLY A 10 -8.54 14.45 17.11
C GLY A 10 -7.41 15.44 16.87
N PRO A 11 -6.46 15.54 17.80
CA PRO A 11 -5.47 16.63 17.84
C PRO A 11 -4.52 16.63 16.64
N TRP A 12 -4.41 15.51 15.92
CA TRP A 12 -3.51 15.36 14.78
C TRP A 12 -4.23 15.32 13.43
N GLY A 13 -5.56 15.51 13.39
CA GLY A 13 -6.34 15.33 12.16
C GLY A 13 -6.01 16.31 11.03
N SER A 14 -5.40 17.45 11.35
CA SER A 14 -4.91 18.43 10.37
C SER A 14 -3.44 18.24 10.00
N ARG A 15 -2.73 17.27 10.60
CA ARG A 15 -1.30 17.07 10.36
C ARG A 15 -1.08 16.23 9.11
N ARG A 16 -0.07 16.62 8.34
CA ARG A 16 0.44 15.83 7.22
C ARG A 16 1.37 14.73 7.75
N GLY A 17 1.41 13.62 7.04
CA GLY A 17 2.30 12.51 7.36
C GLY A 17 2.42 11.58 6.17
N PHE A 18 3.47 10.78 6.21
CA PHE A 18 3.72 9.64 5.35
C PHE A 18 4.18 8.50 6.27
N ASP A 19 4.22 7.29 5.74
CA ASP A 19 4.46 6.06 6.49
C ASP A 19 5.52 6.19 7.61
N SER A 20 6.74 6.59 7.26
CA SER A 20 7.84 6.62 8.22
C SER A 20 7.61 7.63 9.35
N LEU A 21 6.92 8.76 9.11
CA LEU A 21 6.54 9.67 10.20
C LEU A 21 5.55 9.00 11.15
N VAL A 22 4.61 8.23 10.63
CA VAL A 22 3.63 7.50 11.43
C VAL A 22 4.30 6.36 12.21
N GLN A 23 5.25 5.65 11.60
CA GLN A 23 6.06 4.64 12.31
C GLN A 23 6.84 5.25 13.48
N MET A 24 7.38 6.47 13.32
CA MET A 24 8.14 7.16 14.36
C MET A 24 7.29 7.52 15.59
N VAL A 25 6.01 7.87 15.38
CA VAL A 25 5.13 8.32 16.46
C VAL A 25 4.21 7.21 17.01
N SER A 26 4.18 6.04 16.37
CA SER A 26 3.35 4.89 16.79
C SER A 26 4.09 3.86 17.63
N GLY A 27 5.42 3.98 17.77
CA GLY A 27 6.24 3.00 18.49
C GLY A 27 6.87 1.94 17.60
N ILE A 28 6.36 1.74 16.37
CA ILE A 28 6.92 0.77 15.40
C ILE A 28 8.41 1.00 15.17
N ALA A 29 8.83 2.25 14.93
CA ALA A 29 10.24 2.53 14.68
C ALA A 29 11.10 2.34 15.93
N HIS A 30 10.54 2.55 17.12
CA HIS A 30 11.25 2.35 18.39
C HIS A 30 11.51 0.87 18.63
N GLU A 31 10.52 0.02 18.38
CA GLU A 31 10.62 -1.44 18.51
C GLU A 31 11.54 -2.09 17.47
N ASN A 32 11.53 -1.59 16.23
CA ASN A 32 12.42 -2.08 15.18
C ASN A 32 13.87 -1.60 15.37
N GLY A 33 14.07 -0.54 16.16
CA GLY A 33 15.39 -0.11 16.61
C GLY A 33 15.91 -0.91 17.81
N ASP A 34 17.04 -0.48 18.36
CA ASP A 34 17.60 -1.04 19.60
C ASP A 34 17.03 -0.38 20.87
N GLY A 35 15.90 0.34 20.75
CA GLY A 35 15.30 1.17 21.80
C GLY A 35 16.01 2.52 22.02
N SER A 36 17.28 2.68 21.66
CA SER A 36 18.02 3.95 21.78
C SER A 36 17.92 4.81 20.52
N ARG A 37 17.82 4.16 19.35
CA ARG A 37 17.68 4.81 18.05
C ARG A 37 16.49 4.20 17.31
N PRO A 38 15.39 4.96 17.13
CA PRO A 38 14.29 4.51 16.29
C PRO A 38 14.73 4.27 14.84
N VAL A 39 14.38 3.11 14.29
CA VAL A 39 14.64 2.74 12.90
C VAL A 39 13.32 2.33 12.28
N PRO A 40 12.82 3.02 11.23
CA PRO A 40 11.61 2.57 10.56
C PRO A 40 11.85 1.20 9.91
N LEU A 41 10.78 0.42 9.75
CA LEU A 41 10.81 -0.82 8.98
C LEU A 41 11.37 -0.54 7.58
N PRO A 42 12.11 -1.48 6.97
CA PRO A 42 12.65 -1.35 5.62
C PRO A 42 11.57 -1.47 4.52
N ALA A 43 10.34 -1.06 4.83
CA ALA A 43 9.18 -1.09 3.96
C ALA A 43 8.17 -0.01 4.39
N GLN A 44 7.37 0.46 3.42
CA GLN A 44 6.21 1.31 3.68
C GLN A 44 5.01 0.46 4.12
N ALA A 45 5.17 -0.24 5.25
CA ALA A 45 4.22 -1.23 5.74
C ALA A 45 2.83 -0.63 6.01
N LEU A 46 2.77 0.60 6.54
CA LEU A 46 1.51 1.28 6.83
C LEU A 46 0.84 1.79 5.55
N ASP A 47 1.59 2.32 4.58
CA ASP A 47 1.04 2.75 3.29
C ASP A 47 0.43 1.54 2.56
N HIS A 48 1.15 0.41 2.51
CA HIS A 48 0.65 -0.80 1.87
C HIS A 48 -0.57 -1.37 2.60
N ALA A 49 -0.49 -1.59 3.91
CA ALA A 49 -1.60 -2.15 4.68
C ALA A 49 -2.84 -1.24 4.62
N THR A 50 -2.66 0.08 4.74
CA THR A 50 -3.76 1.05 4.65
C THR A 50 -4.33 1.10 3.23
N GLY A 51 -3.49 0.98 2.19
CA GLY A 51 -3.92 0.86 0.81
C GLY A 51 -4.79 -0.37 0.55
N PHE A 52 -4.43 -1.52 1.12
CA PHE A 52 -5.27 -2.73 1.04
C PHE A 52 -6.59 -2.59 1.81
N LEU A 53 -6.56 -2.03 3.02
CA LEU A 53 -7.77 -1.71 3.77
C LEU A 53 -8.66 -0.71 3.03
N ALA A 54 -8.05 0.25 2.31
CA ALA A 54 -8.73 1.19 1.46
C ALA A 54 -9.46 0.51 0.30
N ALA A 55 -8.76 -0.36 -0.43
CA ALA A 55 -9.35 -1.15 -1.52
C ALA A 55 -10.48 -2.05 -1.01
N PHE A 56 -10.26 -2.75 0.10
CA PHE A 56 -11.28 -3.55 0.76
C PHE A 56 -12.52 -2.72 1.12
N GLY A 57 -12.33 -1.55 1.75
CA GLY A 57 -13.42 -0.67 2.11
C GLY A 57 -14.20 -0.16 0.90
N ALA A 58 -13.53 0.17 -0.21
CA ALA A 58 -14.19 0.55 -1.45
C ALA A 58 -15.06 -0.58 -2.02
N ILE A 59 -14.54 -1.81 -2.07
CA ILE A 59 -15.28 -3.00 -2.50
C ILE A 59 -16.48 -3.27 -1.57
N ALA A 60 -16.25 -3.22 -0.25
CA ALA A 60 -17.30 -3.41 0.74
C ALA A 60 -18.41 -2.34 0.61
N GLY A 61 -18.05 -1.08 0.34
CA GLY A 61 -19.01 -0.01 0.07
C GLY A 61 -19.81 -0.25 -1.20
N LEU A 62 -19.18 -0.75 -2.27
CA LEU A 62 -19.88 -1.11 -3.51
C LEU A 62 -20.86 -2.26 -3.29
N LEU A 63 -20.45 -3.31 -2.58
CA LEU A 63 -21.31 -4.44 -2.24
C LEU A 63 -22.48 -3.99 -1.35
N ARG A 64 -22.21 -3.17 -0.32
CA ARG A 64 -23.28 -2.63 0.52
C ARG A 64 -24.27 -1.77 -0.27
N ARG A 65 -23.80 -1.05 -1.29
CA ARG A 65 -24.66 -0.30 -2.21
C ARG A 65 -25.53 -1.20 -3.08
N THR A 66 -25.09 -2.41 -3.46
CA THR A 66 -25.94 -3.32 -4.25
C THR A 66 -27.14 -3.79 -3.44
N ASP A 67 -26.96 -3.99 -2.14
CA ASP A 67 -27.98 -4.57 -1.27
C ASP A 67 -28.88 -3.51 -0.63
N GLU A 68 -28.30 -2.38 -0.20
CA GLU A 68 -28.99 -1.35 0.59
C GLU A 68 -29.21 -0.04 -0.17
N GLY A 69 -28.60 0.12 -1.36
CA GLY A 69 -28.57 1.39 -2.08
C GLY A 69 -27.68 2.44 -1.41
N GLY A 70 -27.88 3.71 -1.79
CA GLY A 70 -27.18 4.86 -1.20
C GLY A 70 -25.71 5.03 -1.63
N SER A 71 -24.97 5.80 -0.83
CA SER A 71 -23.54 6.03 -0.96
C SER A 71 -22.85 5.80 0.38
N TRP A 72 -21.63 5.28 0.33
CA TRP A 72 -20.85 4.91 1.51
C TRP A 72 -19.55 5.69 1.53
N HIS A 73 -19.22 6.26 2.68
CA HIS A 73 -17.96 6.94 2.91
C HIS A 73 -17.04 6.06 3.74
N VAL A 74 -15.86 5.75 3.19
CA VAL A 74 -14.81 4.99 3.87
C VAL A 74 -13.66 5.95 4.18
N GLU A 75 -13.24 5.93 5.45
CA GLU A 75 -12.10 6.67 5.98
C GLU A 75 -11.11 5.68 6.59
N VAL A 76 -9.86 5.71 6.12
CA VAL A 76 -8.75 4.95 6.70
C VAL A 76 -7.60 5.88 7.04
N ALA A 77 -6.81 5.51 8.05
CA ALA A 77 -5.68 6.31 8.51
C ALA A 77 -4.49 5.44 8.86
N LEU A 78 -3.29 5.84 8.44
CA LEU A 78 -2.05 5.11 8.72
C LEU A 78 -1.87 4.84 10.21
N ALA A 79 -2.14 5.84 11.07
CA ALA A 79 -2.02 5.69 12.52
C ALA A 79 -3.03 4.70 13.12
N ARG A 80 -4.24 4.61 12.54
CA ARG A 80 -5.23 3.59 12.95
C ARG A 80 -4.83 2.21 12.47
N THR A 81 -4.26 2.10 11.28
CA THR A 81 -3.67 0.85 10.77
C THR A 81 -2.51 0.41 11.66
N ALA A 82 -1.62 1.33 12.07
CA ALA A 82 -0.53 1.03 13.00
C ALA A 82 -1.05 0.48 14.33
N ALA A 83 -2.05 1.14 14.94
CA ALA A 83 -2.66 0.67 16.18
C ALA A 83 -3.37 -0.69 16.03
N TRP A 84 -4.00 -0.94 14.87
CA TRP A 84 -4.61 -2.24 14.58
C TRP A 84 -3.55 -3.34 14.46
N LEU A 85 -2.47 -3.11 13.71
CA LEU A 85 -1.36 -4.05 13.56
C LEU A 85 -0.69 -4.34 14.91
N ASP A 86 -0.47 -3.30 15.71
CA ASP A 86 0.04 -3.44 17.08
C ASP A 86 -0.87 -4.34 17.95
N GLY A 87 -2.19 -4.15 17.82
CA GLY A 87 -3.19 -4.95 18.53
C GLY A 87 -3.29 -6.42 18.12
N LEU A 88 -2.67 -6.85 17.00
CA LEU A 88 -2.62 -8.26 16.60
C LEU A 88 -1.68 -9.10 17.48
N GLY A 89 -0.89 -8.45 18.32
CA GLY A 89 0.14 -9.10 19.15
C GLY A 89 1.38 -9.47 18.33
N ARG A 90 2.38 -10.02 19.02
CA ARG A 90 3.65 -10.40 18.40
C ARG A 90 3.75 -11.93 18.33
N ALA A 91 4.21 -12.43 17.19
CA ALA A 91 4.58 -13.84 17.06
C ALA A 91 5.97 -14.06 17.69
N ALA A 92 6.16 -15.19 18.38
CA ALA A 92 7.44 -15.54 18.98
C ALA A 92 8.40 -16.10 17.92
N GLY A 93 9.47 -15.37 17.61
CA GLY A 93 10.65 -15.85 16.87
C GLY A 93 10.43 -16.22 15.38
N ASP A 94 11.55 -16.20 14.65
CA ASP A 94 11.85 -16.63 13.28
C ASP A 94 10.69 -17.25 12.49
N ALA A 95 9.74 -16.42 12.05
CA ALA A 95 8.85 -16.83 10.98
C ALA A 95 9.73 -17.10 9.74
N PRO A 96 9.58 -18.27 9.08
CA PRO A 96 10.33 -18.53 7.87
C PRO A 96 10.02 -17.43 6.85
N GLU A 97 11.05 -16.95 6.16
CA GLU A 97 10.87 -15.95 5.12
C GLU A 97 9.87 -16.52 4.09
N PRO A 98 8.79 -15.78 3.78
CA PRO A 98 7.79 -16.30 2.86
C PRO A 98 8.43 -16.52 1.49
N ARG A 99 8.10 -17.65 0.86
CA ARG A 99 8.45 -17.86 -0.55
C ARG A 99 7.61 -16.89 -1.39
N VAL A 100 8.29 -16.05 -2.17
CA VAL A 100 7.64 -15.01 -2.99
C VAL A 100 7.90 -15.16 -4.48
N ASP A 101 8.61 -16.22 -4.91
CA ASP A 101 9.02 -16.40 -6.31
C ASP A 101 7.83 -16.37 -7.30
N ASP A 102 6.67 -16.87 -6.89
CA ASP A 102 5.43 -16.89 -7.67
C ASP A 102 4.72 -15.52 -7.74
N LEU A 103 5.06 -14.62 -6.83
CA LEU A 103 4.57 -13.24 -6.77
C LEU A 103 5.48 -12.26 -7.51
N LEU A 104 6.69 -12.69 -7.90
CA LEU A 104 7.66 -11.84 -8.59
C LEU A 104 7.66 -12.08 -10.10
N ALA A 105 7.98 -11.03 -10.85
CA ALA A 105 8.24 -11.09 -12.27
C ALA A 105 9.39 -10.15 -12.64
N THR A 106 9.95 -10.32 -13.84
CA THR A 106 11.04 -9.50 -14.35
C THR A 106 10.67 -8.79 -15.64
N MET A 107 11.23 -7.60 -15.86
CA MET A 107 11.14 -6.90 -17.14
C MET A 107 12.42 -6.13 -17.45
N GLY A 108 12.72 -5.92 -18.74
CA GLY A 108 13.78 -5.02 -19.15
C GLY A 108 13.41 -3.56 -18.89
N SER A 109 14.35 -2.76 -18.38
CA SER A 109 14.16 -1.34 -18.13
C SER A 109 15.39 -0.54 -18.55
N ALA A 110 15.26 0.80 -18.56
CA ALA A 110 16.39 1.71 -18.76
C ALA A 110 17.49 1.59 -17.68
N PHE A 111 17.19 0.90 -16.57
CA PHE A 111 18.09 0.66 -15.44
C PHE A 111 18.59 -0.79 -15.36
N GLY A 112 18.39 -1.58 -16.43
CA GLY A 112 18.69 -3.01 -16.46
C GLY A 112 17.46 -3.88 -16.19
N THR A 113 17.68 -5.10 -15.71
CA THR A 113 16.58 -6.03 -15.40
C THR A 113 15.92 -5.62 -14.08
N LEU A 114 14.65 -5.24 -14.15
CA LEU A 114 13.83 -4.91 -12.99
C LEU A 114 13.10 -6.16 -12.51
N THR A 115 13.22 -6.48 -11.21
CA THR A 115 12.37 -7.45 -10.52
C THR A 115 11.27 -6.70 -9.78
N TYR A 116 10.02 -7.13 -9.92
CA TYR A 116 8.85 -6.44 -9.36
C TYR A 116 7.78 -7.42 -8.90
N VAL A 117 6.88 -6.96 -8.01
CA VAL A 117 5.72 -7.73 -7.55
C VAL A 117 4.60 -7.66 -8.59
N ARG A 118 4.11 -8.83 -9.00
CA ARG A 118 2.98 -8.97 -9.94
C ARG A 118 1.72 -8.32 -9.36
N PRO A 119 0.90 -7.66 -10.18
CA PRO A 119 -0.43 -7.23 -9.73
C PRO A 119 -1.22 -8.42 -9.16
N PRO A 120 -1.86 -8.28 -7.99
CA PRO A 120 -2.60 -9.38 -7.39
C PRO A 120 -3.94 -9.60 -8.11
N GLY A 121 -4.38 -10.86 -8.16
CA GLY A 121 -5.73 -11.25 -8.58
C GLY A 121 -5.93 -11.42 -10.08
N LEU A 122 -7.18 -11.68 -10.45
CA LEU A 122 -7.64 -11.90 -11.83
C LEU A 122 -8.85 -11.00 -12.10
N ILE A 123 -8.96 -10.50 -13.33
CA ILE A 123 -10.15 -9.80 -13.83
C ILE A 123 -10.74 -10.68 -14.94
N GLU A 124 -11.90 -11.30 -14.70
CA GLU A 124 -12.54 -12.22 -15.66
C GLU A 124 -11.60 -13.33 -16.17
N GLY A 125 -10.71 -13.81 -15.30
CA GLY A 125 -9.70 -14.83 -15.64
C GLY A 125 -8.44 -14.28 -16.31
N ALA A 126 -8.38 -12.98 -16.63
CA ALA A 126 -7.17 -12.33 -17.13
C ALA A 126 -6.28 -11.86 -15.98
N GLU A 127 -4.97 -12.12 -16.08
CA GLU A 127 -3.97 -11.61 -15.14
C GLU A 127 -3.62 -10.15 -15.47
N PRO A 128 -3.79 -9.20 -14.52
CA PRO A 128 -3.32 -7.85 -14.73
C PRO A 128 -1.79 -7.81 -14.81
N TYR A 129 -1.26 -6.93 -15.65
CA TYR A 129 0.17 -6.81 -15.90
C TYR A 129 0.60 -5.35 -16.05
N TRP A 130 1.89 -5.10 -15.83
CA TRP A 130 2.51 -3.81 -16.14
C TRP A 130 2.92 -3.79 -17.62
N ALA A 131 2.34 -2.88 -18.39
CA ALA A 131 2.57 -2.81 -19.84
C ALA A 131 3.96 -2.27 -20.23
N SER A 132 4.63 -1.56 -19.31
CA SER A 132 5.96 -1.00 -19.52
C SER A 132 6.73 -0.83 -18.21
N ALA A 133 8.06 -0.81 -18.30
CA ALA A 133 8.92 -0.46 -17.18
C ALA A 133 8.80 1.04 -16.82
N PRO A 134 9.17 1.43 -15.58
CA PRO A 134 9.31 2.83 -15.21
C PRO A 134 10.29 3.55 -16.15
N PRO A 135 9.90 4.69 -16.74
CA PRO A 135 10.78 5.48 -17.57
C PRO A 135 11.86 6.18 -16.72
N PRO A 136 12.97 6.61 -17.33
CA PRO A 136 13.83 7.62 -16.72
C PRO A 136 13.05 8.89 -16.37
N GLN A 137 13.50 9.61 -15.35
CA GLN A 137 12.91 10.90 -14.99
C GLN A 137 12.96 11.86 -16.18
N GLY A 138 11.81 12.46 -16.53
CA GLY A 138 11.68 13.31 -17.72
C GLY A 138 11.66 12.56 -19.06
N GLY A 139 11.61 11.22 -19.06
CA GLY A 139 11.67 10.40 -20.28
C GLY A 139 10.38 10.33 -21.10
N HIS A 140 9.26 10.88 -20.61
CA HIS A 140 8.01 10.94 -21.34
C HIS A 140 7.63 12.37 -21.75
N PRO A 141 7.00 12.54 -22.92
CA PRO A 141 6.39 13.82 -23.26
C PRO A 141 5.28 14.16 -22.26
N ALA A 142 5.02 15.45 -22.07
CA ALA A 142 3.91 15.93 -21.25
C ALA A 142 2.55 15.68 -21.95
N GLY A 143 2.14 14.42 -22.03
CA GLY A 143 0.90 14.00 -22.66
C GLY A 143 0.53 12.57 -22.29
N TRP A 144 -0.76 12.26 -22.35
CA TRP A 144 -1.25 10.90 -22.14
C TRP A 144 -0.87 10.03 -23.33
N ALA A 145 -0.39 8.82 -23.06
CA ALA A 145 -0.26 7.82 -24.10
C ALA A 145 -1.65 7.55 -24.69
N THR A 146 -1.79 7.69 -26.01
CA THR A 146 -2.97 7.19 -26.70
C THR A 146 -2.99 5.68 -26.54
N ALA A 147 -4.09 5.14 -26.02
CA ALA A 147 -4.24 3.69 -25.91
C ALA A 147 -4.11 3.09 -27.30
N THR A 148 -2.98 2.46 -27.60
CA THR A 148 -2.85 1.60 -28.75
C THR A 148 -3.71 0.38 -28.46
N GLY A 149 -4.87 0.31 -29.11
CA GLY A 149 -5.73 -0.86 -29.05
C GLY A 149 -4.90 -2.11 -29.31
N ARG A 150 -4.97 -3.07 -28.39
CA ARG A 150 -4.43 -4.41 -28.63
C ARG A 150 -5.61 -5.31 -28.98
N GLY A 151 -5.52 -5.95 -30.15
CA GLY A 151 -6.38 -7.07 -30.52
C GLY A 151 -5.98 -8.34 -29.79
#